data_AF-A0A165ZKF4-F1
#
_entry.id   AF-A0A165ZKF4-F1
#
_cell.length_a   1.000
_cell.length_b   1.000
_cell.length_c   1.000
_cell.angle_alpha   90.00
_cell.angle_beta   90.00
_cell.angle_gamma   90.00
#
_symmetry.space_group_name_H-M   'P 1'
#
loop_
_entity.id
_entity.type
_entity.pdbx_description
1 polymer ?
#
loop_
_entity_poly.entity_id
_entity_poly.type
_entity_poly.pdbx_seq_one_letter_code
_entity_poly.pdbx_strand_id
1 'polypeptide(L)'
;MQSYYYPIPKSPSTYSSLDEWNNDCEDVYDSGKDNIVAMNEWLDIQRTDESTIVDWGHENMLLRLVLLHDQLFTMQRHLTDLACIVCAYDDFEAFWTTASQTVREDLALRALAATYHSGLPQVLREWCPEVTLRYLTIDEGFGLVNLLETLCNPRAPHPNLFPHDDFDALEDKCDVTLHSAEKACWFDCLLNRSMFLTLVVLEILEAFIACKAQRRPPNGKSFGQSLLGSSRDASLVGAYRSNEFVHEFTTLAEVQRMCFNCHKRGLGLPACRKCLDEGRIVRYCDRKCQRSHWLIHKRICGKPLDAATALSLVGSPVPRGVRPASDEVEIETASNAFPAAVLPFVHRPALLEQLRRVQDSPYHYCIILPWPEHDMGITVPSAFRVLFTSAWRQALKHGDVGSVRTVFTCLKATKTCDEELLRAQLKREFGEDWDNVGSADRDPETMPRVRPVPMEF
;
A
#
# COMPACT_ATOMS: atom_id res chain seq x y z
N MET A 1 14.52 -7.49 -34.10
CA MET A 1 13.52 -7.80 -33.06
C MET A 1 12.14 -7.87 -33.69
N GLN A 2 11.52 -9.05 -33.77
CA GLN A 2 10.06 -9.11 -33.76
C GLN A 2 9.67 -8.63 -32.37
N SER A 3 9.17 -7.41 -32.26
CA SER A 3 8.54 -6.93 -31.04
C SER A 3 7.49 -7.96 -30.64
N TYR A 4 7.69 -8.64 -29.52
CA TYR A 4 6.64 -9.37 -28.83
C TYR A 4 5.62 -8.32 -28.35
N TYR A 5 4.84 -7.78 -29.28
CA TYR A 5 3.66 -7.00 -28.97
C TYR A 5 2.69 -8.02 -28.40
N TYR A 6 2.65 -8.11 -27.08
CA TYR A 6 1.45 -8.58 -26.41
C TYR A 6 0.28 -7.80 -27.02
N PRO A 7 -0.75 -8.48 -27.53
CA PRO A 7 -1.91 -7.78 -28.07
C PRO A 7 -2.39 -6.82 -27.00
N ILE A 8 -2.50 -5.54 -27.35
CA ILE A 8 -2.98 -4.51 -26.42
C ILE A 8 -4.33 -4.99 -25.88
N PRO A 9 -4.47 -5.21 -24.56
CA PRO A 9 -5.73 -5.67 -24.00
C PRO A 9 -6.85 -4.72 -24.41
N LYS A 10 -8.00 -5.28 -24.77
CA LYS A 10 -9.12 -4.44 -25.21
C LYS A 10 -9.62 -3.60 -24.04
N SER A 11 -10.06 -2.38 -24.35
CA SER A 11 -10.62 -1.46 -23.36
C SER A 11 -11.90 -2.04 -22.72
N PRO A 12 -12.18 -1.81 -21.43
CA PRO A 12 -13.45 -2.21 -20.79
C PRO A 12 -14.69 -1.78 -21.60
N SER A 13 -14.61 -0.62 -22.25
CA SER A 13 -15.68 -0.06 -23.08
C SER A 13 -16.03 -0.86 -24.35
N THR A 14 -15.22 -1.85 -24.73
CA THR A 14 -15.50 -2.71 -25.90
C THR A 14 -16.31 -3.96 -25.57
N TYR A 15 -16.52 -4.24 -24.29
CA TYR A 15 -17.27 -5.40 -23.81
C TYR A 15 -18.71 -4.99 -23.46
N SER A 16 -19.61 -5.96 -23.39
CA SER A 16 -21.01 -5.71 -23.02
C SER A 16 -21.19 -5.42 -21.52
N SER A 17 -20.24 -5.87 -20.69
CA SER A 17 -20.22 -5.71 -19.24
C SER A 17 -18.80 -5.73 -18.68
N LEU A 18 -18.63 -5.26 -17.43
CA LEU A 18 -17.36 -5.38 -16.71
C LEU A 18 -17.02 -6.84 -16.38
N ASP A 19 -18.04 -7.69 -16.17
CA ASP A 19 -17.86 -9.13 -15.94
C ASP A 19 -17.24 -9.80 -17.16
N GLU A 20 -17.73 -9.51 -18.37
CA GLU A 20 -17.18 -10.05 -19.62
C GLU A 20 -15.73 -9.58 -19.84
N TRP A 21 -15.45 -8.30 -19.59
CA TRP A 21 -14.09 -7.76 -19.65
C TRP A 21 -13.16 -8.44 -18.64
N ASN A 22 -13.66 -8.67 -17.42
CA ASN A 22 -12.90 -9.32 -16.38
C ASN A 22 -12.61 -10.79 -16.71
N ASN A 23 -13.61 -11.53 -17.17
CA ASN A 23 -13.45 -12.94 -17.54
C ASN A 23 -12.40 -13.12 -18.63
N ASP A 24 -12.36 -12.23 -19.64
CA ASP A 24 -11.31 -12.26 -20.67
C ASP A 24 -9.90 -12.05 -20.07
N CYS A 25 -9.77 -11.27 -18.99
CA CYS A 25 -8.51 -11.15 -18.26
C CYS A 25 -8.21 -12.37 -17.38
N GLU A 26 -9.22 -12.92 -16.68
CA GLU A 26 -9.08 -14.10 -15.80
C GLU A 26 -8.72 -15.36 -16.61
N ASP A 27 -9.31 -15.53 -17.80
CA ASP A 27 -9.04 -16.61 -18.74
C ASP A 27 -7.55 -16.66 -19.14
N VAL A 28 -6.86 -15.51 -19.17
CA VAL A 28 -5.41 -15.47 -19.43
C VAL A 28 -4.64 -16.16 -18.31
N TYR A 29 -5.01 -15.96 -17.04
CA TYR A 29 -4.36 -16.65 -15.91
C TYR A 29 -4.70 -18.14 -15.89
N ASP A 30 -5.99 -18.48 -16.03
CA ASP A 30 -6.45 -19.86 -15.99
C ASP A 30 -5.92 -20.67 -17.18
N SER A 31 -5.57 -20.02 -18.30
CA SER A 31 -4.92 -20.69 -19.44
C SER A 31 -3.54 -21.24 -19.13
N GLY A 32 -2.96 -20.92 -17.95
CA GLY A 32 -1.70 -21.48 -17.49
C GLY A 32 -0.53 -21.21 -18.43
N LYS A 33 -0.64 -20.19 -19.31
CA LYS A 33 0.53 -19.71 -20.03
C LYS A 33 1.51 -19.24 -18.98
N ASP A 34 2.62 -19.96 -18.86
CA ASP A 34 3.66 -19.70 -17.88
C ASP A 34 4.10 -18.22 -17.97
N ASN A 35 3.46 -17.34 -17.18
CA ASN A 35 3.87 -15.95 -17.04
C ASN A 35 5.34 -15.88 -16.59
N ILE A 36 5.79 -16.93 -15.90
CA ILE A 36 7.17 -17.23 -15.56
C ILE A 36 8.05 -17.46 -16.80
N VAL A 37 7.59 -18.24 -17.79
CA VAL A 37 8.34 -18.45 -19.04
C VAL A 37 8.41 -17.13 -19.80
N ALA A 38 7.31 -16.40 -19.92
CA ALA A 38 7.31 -15.07 -20.53
C ALA A 38 8.28 -14.10 -19.83
N MET A 39 8.32 -14.10 -18.50
CA MET A 39 9.23 -13.27 -17.71
C MET A 39 10.69 -13.73 -17.85
N ASN A 40 10.97 -15.03 -17.85
CA ASN A 40 12.31 -15.56 -18.10
C ASN A 40 12.77 -15.28 -19.52
N GLU A 41 11.90 -15.44 -20.52
CA GLU A 41 12.17 -15.07 -21.91
C GLU A 41 12.46 -13.57 -22.04
N TRP A 42 11.69 -12.73 -21.34
CA TRP A 42 11.95 -11.30 -21.29
C TRP A 42 13.32 -10.99 -20.66
N LEU A 43 13.65 -11.62 -19.53
CA LEU A 43 14.97 -11.48 -18.88
C LEU A 43 16.11 -12.03 -19.78
N ASP A 44 15.90 -13.14 -20.47
CA ASP A 44 16.88 -13.75 -21.38
C ASP A 44 17.09 -12.90 -22.64
N ILE A 45 16.05 -12.24 -23.14
CA ILE A 45 16.17 -11.21 -24.18
C ILE A 45 17.04 -10.05 -23.68
N GLN A 46 16.88 -9.61 -22.42
CA GLN A 46 17.75 -8.58 -21.84
C GLN A 46 19.20 -9.08 -21.68
N ARG A 47 19.42 -10.34 -21.29
CA ARG A 47 20.76 -10.95 -21.12
C ARG A 47 21.55 -11.05 -22.41
N THR A 48 20.90 -11.50 -23.48
CA THR A 48 21.57 -11.81 -24.76
C THR A 48 21.99 -10.57 -25.53
N ASP A 49 21.60 -9.38 -25.06
CA ASP A 49 21.76 -8.13 -25.79
C ASP A 49 22.41 -7.02 -24.95
N GLU A 50 23.49 -7.35 -24.22
CA GLU A 50 24.34 -6.37 -23.52
C GLU A 50 24.78 -5.22 -24.45
N SER A 51 24.92 -5.47 -25.76
CA SER A 51 25.25 -4.43 -26.75
C SER A 51 24.07 -3.52 -27.15
N THR A 52 22.82 -3.94 -26.96
CA THR A 52 21.63 -3.18 -27.40
C THR A 52 20.89 -2.50 -26.24
N ILE A 53 21.08 -3.00 -25.02
CA ILE A 53 20.78 -2.23 -23.79
C ILE A 53 21.62 -0.94 -23.74
N VAL A 54 22.83 -0.96 -24.30
CA VAL A 54 23.70 0.22 -24.44
C VAL A 54 23.11 1.28 -25.37
N ASP A 55 22.31 0.89 -26.38
CA ASP A 55 21.73 1.83 -27.35
C ASP A 55 20.37 2.42 -26.90
N TRP A 56 19.63 1.75 -26.01
CA TRP A 56 18.34 2.23 -25.48
C TRP A 56 18.45 2.69 -24.03
N GLY A 57 19.21 3.77 -23.78
CA GLY A 57 19.01 4.61 -22.60
C GLY A 57 19.03 3.86 -21.26
N HIS A 58 20.00 2.97 -21.04
CA HIS A 58 20.21 2.26 -19.77
C HIS A 58 20.16 3.20 -18.54
N GLU A 59 20.73 4.40 -18.65
CA GLU A 59 20.64 5.42 -17.60
C GLU A 59 19.21 5.91 -17.32
N ASN A 60 18.34 5.94 -18.33
CA ASN A 60 16.93 6.28 -18.16
C ASN A 60 16.17 5.13 -17.50
N MET A 61 16.52 3.87 -17.76
CA MET A 61 15.95 2.72 -17.05
C MET A 61 16.33 2.75 -15.57
N LEU A 62 17.62 2.95 -15.26
CA LEU A 62 18.08 3.01 -13.87
C LEU A 62 17.53 4.23 -13.12
N LEU A 63 17.40 5.37 -13.80
CA LEU A 63 16.71 6.52 -13.24
C LEU A 63 15.22 6.22 -13.00
N ARG A 64 14.56 5.55 -13.97
CA ARG A 64 13.17 5.10 -13.83
C ARG A 64 13.00 4.18 -12.63
N LEU A 65 13.93 3.26 -12.38
CA LEU A 65 13.90 2.38 -11.21
C LEU A 65 13.84 3.18 -9.89
N VAL A 66 14.74 4.16 -9.74
CA VAL A 66 14.77 5.04 -8.56
C VAL A 66 13.48 5.85 -8.43
N LEU A 67 12.94 6.35 -9.55
CA LEU A 67 11.69 7.11 -9.55
C LEU A 67 10.48 6.24 -9.21
N LEU A 68 10.39 5.04 -9.77
CA LEU A 68 9.32 4.09 -9.48
C LEU A 68 9.33 3.67 -8.01
N HIS A 69 10.52 3.45 -7.43
CA HIS A 69 10.65 3.19 -6.01
C HIS A 69 10.09 4.32 -5.16
N ASP A 70 10.51 5.56 -5.40
CA ASP A 70 10.04 6.72 -4.63
C ASP A 70 8.54 6.99 -4.84
N GLN A 71 8.06 6.78 -6.06
CA GLN A 71 6.64 6.88 -6.41
C GLN A 71 5.84 5.83 -5.63
N LEU A 72 6.21 4.54 -5.72
CA LEU A 72 5.55 3.45 -5.01
C LEU A 72 5.52 3.70 -3.50
N PHE A 73 6.66 4.14 -2.93
CA PHE A 73 6.73 4.49 -1.52
C PHE A 73 5.70 5.57 -1.15
N THR A 74 5.58 6.60 -1.98
CA THR A 74 4.59 7.67 -1.81
C THR A 74 3.17 7.13 -1.95
N MET A 75 2.89 6.26 -2.94
CA MET A 75 1.58 5.64 -3.13
C MET A 75 1.17 4.82 -1.91
N GLN A 76 2.08 4.03 -1.35
CA GLN A 76 1.78 3.17 -0.20
C GLN A 76 1.57 3.95 1.09
N ARG A 77 2.27 5.08 1.27
CA ARG A 77 1.96 6.01 2.36
C ARG A 77 0.56 6.58 2.22
N HIS A 78 0.18 6.95 1.00
CA HIS A 78 -1.16 7.46 0.70
C HIS A 78 -2.24 6.40 0.96
N LEU A 79 -2.00 5.17 0.48
CA LEU A 79 -2.84 4.02 0.76
C LEU A 79 -2.97 3.81 2.28
N THR A 80 -1.86 3.86 3.01
CA THR A 80 -1.86 3.71 4.48
C THR A 80 -2.71 4.79 5.14
N ASP A 81 -2.54 6.06 4.77
CA ASP A 81 -3.32 7.17 5.33
C ASP A 81 -4.83 6.99 5.05
N LEU A 82 -5.20 6.62 3.82
CA LEU A 82 -6.58 6.37 3.44
C LEU A 82 -7.16 5.16 4.18
N ALA A 83 -6.42 4.05 4.23
CA ALA A 83 -6.77 2.83 4.94
C ALA A 83 -7.00 3.08 6.43
N CYS A 84 -6.13 3.86 7.06
CA CYS A 84 -6.26 4.26 8.46
C CYS A 84 -7.61 4.95 8.71
N ILE A 85 -7.98 5.89 7.83
CA ILE A 85 -9.25 6.61 7.94
C ILE A 85 -10.43 5.66 7.75
N VAL A 86 -10.49 4.93 6.63
CA VAL A 86 -11.68 4.10 6.31
C VAL A 86 -11.84 2.90 7.24
N CYS A 87 -10.76 2.31 7.74
CA CYS A 87 -10.87 1.20 8.69
C CYS A 87 -11.27 1.70 10.08
N ALA A 88 -10.77 2.85 10.53
CA ALA A 88 -11.09 3.39 11.85
C ALA A 88 -12.51 3.99 11.91
N TYR A 89 -12.90 4.77 10.91
CA TYR A 89 -14.16 5.53 10.89
C TYR A 89 -15.32 4.78 10.25
N ASP A 90 -15.05 4.00 9.21
CA ASP A 90 -16.06 3.37 8.38
C ASP A 90 -16.15 1.85 8.55
N ASP A 91 -15.30 1.28 9.39
CA ASP A 91 -15.19 -0.16 9.65
C ASP A 91 -15.07 -0.97 8.35
N PHE A 92 -14.22 -0.48 7.44
CA PHE A 92 -14.06 -1.05 6.09
C PHE A 92 -13.80 -2.57 6.11
N GLU A 93 -12.90 -3.05 6.97
CA GLU A 93 -12.58 -4.48 7.07
C GLU A 93 -13.83 -5.31 7.40
N ALA A 94 -14.57 -4.93 8.44
CA ALA A 94 -15.78 -5.65 8.83
C ALA A 94 -16.88 -5.54 7.75
N PHE A 95 -17.03 -4.38 7.11
CA PHE A 95 -17.93 -4.23 5.98
C PHE A 95 -17.55 -5.19 4.85
N TRP A 96 -16.27 -5.24 4.48
CA TRP A 96 -15.80 -6.04 3.36
C TRP A 96 -15.99 -7.52 3.60
N THR A 97 -15.64 -8.01 4.80
CA THR A 97 -15.76 -9.44 5.12
C THR A 97 -17.21 -9.89 5.25
N THR A 98 -18.10 -9.02 5.76
CA THR A 98 -19.53 -9.33 5.90
C THR A 98 -20.37 -9.00 4.66
N ALA A 99 -19.82 -8.31 3.66
CA ALA A 99 -20.52 -8.02 2.42
C ALA A 99 -20.88 -9.30 1.66
N SER A 100 -21.93 -9.26 0.84
CA SER A 100 -22.17 -10.36 -0.08
C SER A 100 -21.07 -10.43 -1.14
N GLN A 101 -20.83 -11.61 -1.70
CA GLN A 101 -19.89 -11.80 -2.80
C GLN A 101 -20.13 -10.82 -3.96
N THR A 102 -21.40 -10.66 -4.37
CA THR A 102 -21.79 -9.71 -5.43
C THR A 102 -21.39 -8.26 -5.12
N VAL A 103 -21.47 -7.82 -3.85
CA VAL A 103 -21.05 -6.46 -3.47
C VAL A 103 -19.54 -6.31 -3.53
N ARG A 104 -18.78 -7.34 -3.10
CA ARG A 104 -17.33 -7.33 -3.20
C ARG A 104 -16.86 -7.30 -4.66
N GLU A 105 -17.45 -8.15 -5.50
CA GLU A 105 -17.14 -8.22 -6.93
C GLU A 105 -17.45 -6.91 -7.65
N ASP A 106 -18.61 -6.28 -7.41
CA ASP A 106 -18.94 -4.96 -8.00
C ASP A 106 -17.93 -3.88 -7.62
N LEU A 107 -17.51 -3.82 -6.34
CA LEU A 107 -16.49 -2.86 -5.89
C LEU A 107 -15.13 -3.14 -6.53
N ALA A 108 -14.71 -4.40 -6.56
CA ALA A 108 -13.44 -4.82 -7.17
C ALA A 108 -13.40 -4.54 -8.69
N LEU A 109 -14.47 -4.84 -9.41
CA LEU A 109 -14.57 -4.58 -10.85
C LEU A 109 -14.51 -3.09 -11.19
N ARG A 110 -15.20 -2.24 -10.41
CA ARG A 110 -15.10 -0.78 -10.57
C ARG A 110 -13.69 -0.29 -10.35
N ALA A 111 -13.01 -0.82 -9.34
CA ALA A 111 -11.63 -0.46 -9.03
C ALA A 111 -10.64 -0.92 -10.12
N LEU A 112 -10.79 -2.13 -10.64
CA LEU A 112 -10.00 -2.65 -11.75
C LEU A 112 -10.21 -1.81 -13.02
N ALA A 113 -11.46 -1.43 -13.31
CA ALA A 113 -11.76 -0.54 -14.43
C ALA A 113 -11.12 0.84 -14.23
N ALA A 114 -11.23 1.44 -13.04
CA ALA A 114 -10.59 2.72 -12.72
C ALA A 114 -9.06 2.64 -12.85
N THR A 115 -8.46 1.55 -12.37
CA THR A 115 -7.03 1.24 -12.52
C THR A 115 -6.63 1.19 -13.99
N TYR A 116 -7.42 0.57 -14.88
CA TYR A 116 -7.16 0.59 -16.33
C TYR A 116 -7.15 2.03 -16.89
N HIS A 117 -8.07 2.89 -16.45
CA HIS A 117 -8.15 4.28 -16.89
C HIS A 117 -7.01 5.17 -16.36
N SER A 118 -6.25 4.72 -15.36
CA SER A 118 -5.06 5.44 -14.85
C SER A 118 -3.93 5.55 -15.88
N GLY A 119 -3.91 4.66 -16.88
CA GLY A 119 -2.83 4.55 -17.85
C GLY A 119 -1.76 3.53 -17.49
N LEU A 120 -1.92 2.76 -16.39
CA LEU A 120 -1.07 1.60 -16.16
C LEU A 120 -1.20 0.58 -17.30
N PRO A 121 -0.09 -0.02 -17.75
CA PRO A 121 -0.17 -1.11 -18.71
C PRO A 121 -0.99 -2.26 -18.14
N GLN A 122 -2.08 -2.63 -18.83
CA GLN A 122 -2.95 -3.72 -18.40
C GLN A 122 -2.23 -5.07 -18.36
N VAL A 123 -1.12 -5.23 -19.11
CA VAL A 123 -0.23 -6.41 -19.03
C VAL A 123 0.33 -6.63 -17.62
N LEU A 124 0.45 -5.58 -16.79
CA LEU A 124 0.88 -5.75 -15.39
C LEU A 124 -0.13 -6.54 -14.58
N ARG A 125 -1.42 -6.46 -14.95
CA ARG A 125 -2.47 -7.24 -14.31
C ARG A 125 -2.11 -8.71 -14.38
N GLU A 126 -1.70 -9.23 -15.53
CA GLU A 126 -1.32 -10.64 -15.76
C GLU A 126 -0.27 -11.16 -14.76
N TRP A 127 0.50 -10.28 -14.12
CA TRP A 127 1.53 -10.62 -13.13
C TRP A 127 1.08 -10.43 -11.67
N CYS A 128 -0.20 -10.12 -11.46
CA CYS A 128 -0.81 -9.78 -10.19
C CYS A 128 -2.03 -10.69 -9.91
N PRO A 129 -1.85 -12.00 -9.68
CA PRO A 129 -2.99 -12.88 -9.38
C PRO A 129 -3.74 -12.46 -8.11
N GLU A 130 -3.14 -11.65 -7.24
CA GLU A 130 -3.74 -11.13 -6.01
C GLU A 130 -4.88 -10.13 -6.24
N VAL A 131 -5.02 -9.61 -7.47
CA VAL A 131 -6.13 -8.71 -7.82
C VAL A 131 -7.20 -9.39 -8.66
N THR A 132 -7.12 -10.71 -8.82
CA THR A 132 -8.21 -11.49 -9.41
C THR A 132 -9.44 -11.43 -8.52
N LEU A 133 -10.64 -11.51 -9.10
CA LEU A 133 -11.87 -11.55 -8.29
C LEU A 133 -11.85 -12.73 -7.32
N ARG A 134 -11.31 -13.88 -7.77
CA ARG A 134 -11.13 -15.09 -6.98
C ARG A 134 -10.29 -14.83 -5.74
N TYR A 135 -9.12 -14.18 -5.89
CA TYR A 135 -8.26 -13.89 -4.75
C TYR A 135 -8.88 -12.83 -3.82
N LEU A 136 -9.36 -11.71 -4.36
CA LEU A 136 -9.89 -10.60 -3.55
C LEU A 136 -11.09 -11.02 -2.68
N THR A 137 -11.83 -12.04 -3.11
CA THR A 137 -13.01 -12.56 -2.41
C THR A 137 -12.78 -13.87 -1.66
N ILE A 138 -11.56 -14.42 -1.68
CA ILE A 138 -11.22 -15.67 -0.98
C ILE A 138 -11.50 -15.54 0.52
N ASP A 139 -11.91 -16.65 1.14
CA ASP A 139 -12.23 -16.74 2.56
C ASP A 139 -13.12 -15.56 3.01
N GLU A 140 -14.28 -15.40 2.37
CA GLU A 140 -15.22 -14.31 2.70
C GLU A 140 -14.61 -12.90 2.56
N GLY A 141 -13.61 -12.70 1.69
CA GLY A 141 -12.98 -11.41 1.42
C GLY A 141 -11.69 -11.15 2.21
N PHE A 142 -11.17 -12.10 2.97
CA PHE A 142 -9.88 -11.95 3.66
C PHE A 142 -8.71 -11.75 2.69
N GLY A 143 -8.80 -12.17 1.42
CA GLY A 143 -7.76 -11.92 0.42
C GLY A 143 -7.41 -10.44 0.26
N LEU A 144 -8.43 -9.57 0.13
CA LEU A 144 -8.20 -8.12 0.09
C LEU A 144 -7.66 -7.58 1.41
N VAL A 145 -8.15 -8.06 2.55
CA VAL A 145 -7.70 -7.59 3.87
C VAL A 145 -6.21 -7.90 4.07
N ASN A 146 -5.77 -9.12 3.73
CA ASN A 146 -4.37 -9.52 3.79
C ASN A 146 -3.49 -8.68 2.84
N LEU A 147 -3.99 -8.41 1.62
CA LEU A 147 -3.30 -7.54 0.66
C LEU A 147 -3.15 -6.11 1.20
N LEU A 148 -4.22 -5.55 1.77
CA LEU A 148 -4.21 -4.23 2.40
C LEU A 148 -3.23 -4.15 3.58
N GLU A 149 -3.25 -5.12 4.49
CA GLU A 149 -2.33 -5.19 5.63
C GLU A 149 -0.86 -5.27 5.17
N THR A 150 -0.58 -6.01 4.10
CA THR A 150 0.80 -6.15 3.59
C THR A 150 1.32 -4.88 2.93
N LEU A 151 0.46 -4.17 2.18
CA LEU A 151 0.85 -2.94 1.49
C LEU A 151 0.90 -1.73 2.43
N CYS A 152 0.14 -1.75 3.53
CA CYS A 152 0.11 -0.72 4.56
C CYS A 152 1.17 -0.95 5.64
N ASN A 153 2.33 -0.29 5.53
CA ASN A 153 3.29 -0.22 6.63
C ASN A 153 3.87 1.20 6.75
N PRO A 154 3.38 2.02 7.69
CA PRO A 154 3.82 3.41 7.80
C PRO A 154 5.27 3.55 8.30
N ARG A 155 5.87 2.47 8.79
CA ARG A 155 7.22 2.47 9.37
C ARG A 155 8.26 1.85 8.45
N ALA A 156 7.86 1.30 7.32
CA ALA A 156 8.82 0.77 6.36
C ALA A 156 9.69 1.91 5.82
N PRO A 157 11.03 1.77 5.85
CA PRO A 157 11.93 2.76 5.25
C PRO A 157 11.95 2.68 3.71
N HIS A 158 11.34 1.64 3.15
CA HIS A 158 11.23 1.31 1.74
C HIS A 158 9.78 0.92 1.43
N PRO A 159 9.35 0.94 0.16
CA PRO A 159 8.06 0.39 -0.21
C PRO A 159 7.96 -1.10 0.13
N ASN A 160 6.77 -1.52 0.56
CA ASN A 160 6.45 -2.92 0.79
C ASN A 160 6.29 -3.61 -0.56
N LEU A 161 7.10 -4.62 -0.82
CA LEU A 161 6.96 -5.46 -2.00
C LEU A 161 6.10 -6.65 -1.63
N PHE A 162 5.04 -6.90 -2.38
CA PHE A 162 4.10 -7.95 -2.04
C PHE A 162 4.68 -9.34 -2.39
N PRO A 163 4.58 -10.34 -1.49
CA PRO A 163 4.97 -11.72 -1.72
C PRO A 163 4.50 -12.34 -3.03
N HIS A 164 5.34 -13.10 -3.73
CA HIS A 164 4.86 -13.98 -4.81
C HIS A 164 5.87 -15.08 -5.12
N ASP A 165 5.46 -16.34 -4.92
CA ASP A 165 6.34 -17.51 -5.01
C ASP A 165 7.16 -17.54 -6.31
N ASP A 166 6.56 -17.22 -7.46
CA ASP A 166 7.29 -17.16 -8.74
C ASP A 166 8.37 -16.07 -8.79
N PHE A 167 8.08 -14.87 -8.28
CA PHE A 167 9.06 -13.78 -8.24
C PHE A 167 10.17 -14.05 -7.22
N ASP A 168 9.86 -14.85 -6.19
CA ASP A 168 10.78 -15.21 -5.13
C ASP A 168 11.70 -16.34 -5.55
N ALA A 169 11.15 -17.32 -6.28
CA ALA A 169 11.93 -18.33 -6.96
C ALA A 169 12.89 -17.71 -7.99
N LEU A 170 12.53 -16.55 -8.56
CA LEU A 170 13.47 -15.75 -9.34
C LEU A 170 14.50 -15.07 -8.44
N GLU A 171 14.11 -14.45 -7.32
CA GLU A 171 15.05 -13.84 -6.34
C GLU A 171 16.15 -14.81 -5.89
N ASP A 172 15.79 -16.05 -5.56
CA ASP A 172 16.74 -17.08 -5.14
C ASP A 172 17.78 -17.40 -6.24
N LYS A 173 17.34 -17.39 -7.51
CA LYS A 173 18.25 -17.50 -8.66
C LYS A 173 19.05 -16.21 -8.83
N CYS A 174 18.43 -15.06 -8.57
CA CYS A 174 19.02 -13.74 -8.71
C CYS A 174 20.21 -13.54 -7.79
N ASP A 175 20.10 -13.97 -6.53
CA ASP A 175 21.06 -13.58 -5.50
C ASP A 175 22.44 -14.23 -5.71
N VAL A 176 22.46 -15.46 -6.24
CA VAL A 176 23.67 -16.25 -6.41
C VAL A 176 24.40 -15.97 -7.74
N THR A 177 23.68 -15.54 -8.79
CA THR A 177 24.22 -15.62 -10.17
C THR A 177 24.12 -14.37 -11.03
N LEU A 178 23.29 -13.38 -10.67
CA LEU A 178 23.00 -12.28 -11.58
C LEU A 178 23.94 -11.09 -11.45
N HIS A 179 24.24 -10.51 -12.61
CA HIS A 179 24.87 -9.21 -12.75
C HIS A 179 23.94 -8.10 -12.22
N SER A 180 24.49 -6.97 -11.77
CA SER A 180 23.71 -5.88 -11.18
C SER A 180 22.63 -5.33 -12.12
N ALA A 181 22.85 -5.37 -13.43
CA ALA A 181 21.87 -4.93 -14.42
C ALA A 181 20.61 -5.80 -14.43
N GLU A 182 20.77 -7.12 -14.36
CA GLU A 182 19.65 -8.07 -14.33
C GLU A 182 18.88 -7.95 -13.01
N LYS A 183 19.60 -7.77 -11.89
CA LYS A 183 18.98 -7.47 -10.58
C LYS A 183 18.15 -6.17 -10.67
N ALA A 184 18.62 -5.14 -11.36
CA ALA A 184 17.88 -3.90 -11.57
C ALA A 184 16.62 -4.10 -12.42
N CYS A 185 16.69 -4.89 -13.50
CA CYS A 185 15.52 -5.22 -14.33
C CYS A 185 14.47 -6.01 -13.55
N TRP A 186 14.87 -7.03 -12.79
CA TRP A 186 13.96 -7.78 -11.92
C TRP A 186 13.31 -6.87 -10.86
N PHE A 187 14.09 -5.96 -10.26
CA PHE A 187 13.54 -5.01 -9.29
C PHE A 187 12.55 -4.03 -9.94
N ASP A 188 12.77 -3.61 -11.19
CA ASP A 188 11.80 -2.82 -11.97
C ASP A 188 10.47 -3.57 -12.11
N CYS A 189 10.50 -4.87 -12.43
CA CYS A 189 9.30 -5.71 -12.51
C CYS A 189 8.56 -5.77 -11.16
N LEU A 190 9.29 -5.99 -10.06
CA LEU A 190 8.71 -6.04 -8.71
C LEU A 190 8.06 -4.71 -8.29
N LEU A 191 8.71 -3.59 -8.61
CA LEU A 191 8.16 -2.25 -8.33
C LEU A 191 6.89 -2.02 -9.14
N ASN A 192 6.90 -2.31 -10.45
CA ASN A 192 5.71 -2.14 -11.29
C ASN A 192 4.54 -3.01 -10.82
N ARG A 193 4.82 -4.27 -10.43
CA ARG A 193 3.83 -5.17 -9.85
C ARG A 193 3.24 -4.60 -8.56
N SER A 194 4.08 -4.25 -7.59
CA SER A 194 3.65 -3.73 -6.29
C SER A 194 2.87 -2.42 -6.42
N MET A 195 3.22 -1.61 -7.43
CA MET A 195 2.53 -0.38 -7.79
C MET A 195 1.14 -0.64 -8.35
N PHE A 196 0.99 -1.63 -9.22
CA PHE A 196 -0.31 -2.06 -9.72
C PHE A 196 -1.21 -2.55 -8.57
N LEU A 197 -0.68 -3.43 -7.71
CA LEU A 197 -1.40 -3.90 -6.51
C LEU A 197 -1.85 -2.73 -5.61
N THR A 198 -0.94 -1.81 -5.32
CA THR A 198 -1.22 -0.62 -4.49
C THR A 198 -2.33 0.23 -5.11
N LEU A 199 -2.31 0.43 -6.42
CA LEU A 199 -3.34 1.22 -7.10
C LEU A 199 -4.71 0.55 -7.06
N VAL A 200 -4.79 -0.76 -7.35
CA VAL A 200 -6.06 -1.48 -7.29
C VAL A 200 -6.68 -1.39 -5.89
N VAL A 201 -5.89 -1.61 -4.84
CA VAL A 201 -6.40 -1.50 -3.46
C VAL A 201 -6.87 -0.09 -3.14
N LEU A 202 -6.12 0.95 -3.57
CA LEU A 202 -6.53 2.34 -3.40
C LEU A 202 -7.87 2.63 -4.09
N GLU A 203 -8.04 2.18 -5.34
CA GLU A 203 -9.29 2.32 -6.09
C GLU A 203 -10.47 1.56 -5.45
N ILE A 204 -10.22 0.42 -4.81
CA ILE A 204 -11.27 -0.30 -4.04
C ILE A 204 -11.73 0.54 -2.84
N LEU A 205 -10.80 1.13 -2.09
CA LEU A 205 -11.14 2.00 -0.96
C LEU A 205 -11.93 3.23 -1.42
N GLU A 206 -11.54 3.83 -2.55
CA GLU A 206 -12.28 4.95 -3.14
C GLU A 206 -13.69 4.56 -3.60
N ALA A 207 -13.83 3.41 -4.26
CA ALA A 207 -15.12 2.87 -4.68
C ALA A 207 -16.05 2.62 -3.48
N PHE A 208 -15.50 2.10 -2.38
CA PHE A 208 -16.22 1.92 -1.12
C PHE A 208 -16.73 3.24 -0.54
N ILE A 209 -15.87 4.27 -0.46
CA ILE A 209 -16.26 5.62 0.02
C ILE A 209 -17.40 6.18 -0.86
N ALA A 210 -17.27 6.06 -2.18
CA ALA A 210 -18.28 6.52 -3.13
C ALA A 210 -19.62 5.79 -2.94
N CYS A 211 -19.60 4.48 -2.70
CA CYS A 211 -20.79 3.67 -2.43
C CYS A 211 -21.50 4.12 -1.13
N LYS A 212 -20.74 4.35 -0.05
CA LYS A 212 -21.30 4.85 1.21
C LYS A 212 -21.94 6.22 1.06
N ALA A 213 -21.34 7.11 0.27
CA ALA A 213 -21.89 8.44 0.01
C ALA A 213 -23.28 8.38 -0.68
N GLN A 214 -23.48 7.41 -1.59
CA GLN A 214 -24.75 7.25 -2.33
C GLN A 214 -25.90 6.69 -1.48
N ARG A 215 -25.60 5.89 -0.44
CA ARG A 215 -26.63 5.26 0.42
C ARG A 215 -27.26 6.20 1.43
N ARG A 216 -26.73 7.42 1.63
CA ARG A 216 -27.29 8.38 2.59
C ARG A 216 -28.65 8.85 2.06
N PRO A 217 -29.76 8.59 2.78
CA PRO A 217 -31.09 8.95 2.29
C PRO A 217 -31.17 10.47 2.08
N PRO A 218 -31.83 10.97 1.01
CA PRO A 218 -31.99 12.40 0.75
C PRO A 218 -32.78 13.16 1.83
N ASN A 219 -33.32 12.46 2.82
CA ASN A 219 -34.34 12.94 3.72
C ASN A 219 -33.75 13.53 5.01
N GLY A 220 -33.16 14.70 4.88
CA GLY A 220 -32.87 15.61 5.98
C GLY A 220 -32.88 17.03 5.45
N LYS A 221 -33.97 17.76 5.72
CA LYS A 221 -34.24 19.16 5.30
C LYS A 221 -32.95 19.94 5.04
N SER A 222 -32.65 20.18 3.77
CA SER A 222 -31.71 21.19 3.22
C SER A 222 -30.84 21.92 4.26
N PHE A 223 -29.99 21.19 4.97
CA PHE A 223 -28.99 21.80 5.85
C PHE A 223 -27.78 22.05 4.95
N GLY A 224 -27.93 23.09 4.12
CA GLY A 224 -26.91 23.77 3.35
C GLY A 224 -25.94 22.92 2.54
N GLN A 225 -25.89 23.19 1.23
CA GLN A 225 -24.71 23.03 0.38
C GLN A 225 -23.42 23.71 0.92
N SER A 226 -23.44 24.22 2.17
CA SER A 226 -22.33 24.78 2.94
C SER A 226 -21.50 23.72 3.67
N LEU A 227 -21.87 22.44 3.69
CA LEU A 227 -21.15 21.39 4.45
C LEU A 227 -20.06 20.64 3.68
N LEU A 228 -19.95 20.87 2.36
CA LEU A 228 -18.67 20.73 1.65
C LEU A 228 -17.69 21.88 1.99
N GLY A 229 -18.12 22.85 2.80
CA GLY A 229 -17.31 23.95 3.35
C GLY A 229 -16.65 23.66 4.69
N SER A 230 -16.83 22.46 5.28
CA SER A 230 -15.88 21.95 6.27
C SER A 230 -14.63 21.48 5.53
N SER A 231 -13.64 22.37 5.46
CA SER A 231 -12.36 22.28 4.76
C SER A 231 -11.51 21.02 5.01
N ARG A 232 -11.97 20.02 5.78
CA ARG A 232 -11.18 18.82 6.07
C ARG A 232 -11.55 17.61 5.21
N ASP A 233 -12.82 17.27 4.98
CA ASP A 233 -13.16 16.02 4.27
C ASP A 233 -13.35 16.18 2.75
N ALA A 234 -13.93 17.29 2.30
CA ALA A 234 -13.88 17.66 0.88
C ALA A 234 -12.45 17.99 0.44
N SER A 235 -11.58 18.38 1.39
CA SER A 235 -10.14 18.55 1.14
C SER A 235 -9.36 17.26 1.30
N LEU A 236 -9.72 16.33 2.18
CA LEU A 236 -9.06 15.03 2.25
C LEU A 236 -9.45 14.29 0.99
N VAL A 237 -10.72 13.88 0.82
CA VAL A 237 -11.18 13.11 -0.35
C VAL A 237 -11.00 13.89 -1.67
N GLY A 238 -11.13 15.22 -1.67
CA GLY A 238 -10.88 16.04 -2.86
C GLY A 238 -9.41 16.36 -3.15
N ALA A 239 -8.50 16.36 -2.16
CA ALA A 239 -7.05 16.38 -2.43
C ALA A 239 -6.54 15.00 -2.84
N TYR A 240 -7.12 13.92 -2.27
CA TYR A 240 -6.90 12.53 -2.71
C TYR A 240 -7.34 12.37 -4.18
N ARG A 241 -8.53 12.86 -4.55
CA ARG A 241 -9.04 12.91 -5.93
C ARG A 241 -8.32 13.86 -6.89
N SER A 242 -7.21 14.49 -6.50
CA SER A 242 -6.44 15.20 -7.50
C SER A 242 -5.94 14.16 -8.51
N ASN A 243 -6.54 14.17 -9.70
CA ASN A 243 -6.12 13.43 -10.89
C ASN A 243 -4.61 13.60 -11.25
N GLU A 244 -3.82 14.32 -10.44
CA GLU A 244 -2.37 14.45 -10.59
C GLU A 244 -1.62 13.16 -10.29
N PHE A 245 -2.05 12.33 -9.34
CA PHE A 245 -1.25 11.18 -8.89
C PHE A 245 -1.51 9.89 -9.67
N VAL A 246 -2.76 9.65 -10.10
CA VAL A 246 -3.14 8.42 -10.81
C VAL A 246 -2.84 8.50 -12.32
N HIS A 247 -2.79 9.70 -12.92
CA HIS A 247 -2.33 9.89 -14.31
C HIS A 247 -0.79 9.85 -14.48
N GLU A 248 -0.07 9.34 -13.49
CA GLU A 248 1.38 9.42 -13.42
C GLU A 248 2.12 8.27 -14.14
N PHE A 249 1.38 7.34 -14.76
CA PHE A 249 1.99 6.28 -15.58
C PHE A 249 2.32 6.78 -16.96
N THR A 250 3.38 7.57 -16.96
CA THR A 250 3.83 8.37 -18.06
C THR A 250 4.84 7.58 -18.86
N THR A 251 4.66 7.58 -20.18
CA THR A 251 5.71 7.13 -21.11
C THR A 251 7.02 7.88 -20.78
N LEU A 252 8.20 7.34 -21.13
CA LEU A 252 9.47 8.06 -20.93
C LEU A 252 9.40 9.51 -21.46
N ALA A 253 8.69 9.73 -22.57
CA ALA A 253 8.45 11.05 -23.16
C ALA A 253 7.62 12.01 -22.28
N GLU A 254 6.74 11.48 -21.44
CA GLU A 254 5.94 12.25 -20.50
C GLU A 254 6.66 12.45 -19.16
N VAL A 255 7.44 11.47 -18.68
CA VAL A 255 8.36 11.64 -17.53
C VAL A 255 9.31 12.81 -17.79
N GLN A 256 9.77 12.95 -19.04
CA GLN A 256 10.58 14.07 -19.49
C GLN A 256 9.89 15.45 -19.40
N ARG A 257 8.58 15.51 -19.19
CA ARG A 257 7.77 16.75 -19.10
C ARG A 257 7.25 17.02 -17.70
N MET A 258 7.71 16.27 -16.70
CA MET A 258 7.25 16.37 -15.32
C MET A 258 8.31 16.95 -14.38
N CYS A 259 7.83 17.63 -13.34
CA CYS A 259 8.66 18.09 -12.24
C CYS A 259 9.01 16.93 -11.31
N PHE A 260 10.30 16.68 -11.09
CA PHE A 260 10.81 15.59 -10.24
C PHE A 260 10.52 15.73 -8.73
N ASN A 261 9.87 16.81 -8.30
CA ASN A 261 9.53 17.03 -6.89
C ASN A 261 8.03 17.05 -6.64
N CYS A 262 7.25 17.60 -7.57
CA CYS A 262 5.82 17.79 -7.37
C CYS A 262 4.98 17.21 -8.51
N HIS A 263 5.62 16.50 -9.44
CA HIS A 263 5.00 15.71 -10.50
C HIS A 263 4.13 16.49 -11.52
N LYS A 264 4.00 17.81 -11.34
CA LYS A 264 3.32 18.72 -12.27
C LYS A 264 3.95 18.68 -13.65
N ARG A 265 3.10 18.57 -14.66
CA ARG A 265 3.47 18.61 -16.07
C ARG A 265 3.69 20.05 -16.53
N GLY A 266 4.66 20.26 -17.41
CA GLY A 266 4.90 21.56 -18.04
C GLY A 266 5.68 21.44 -19.32
N LEU A 267 5.29 22.22 -20.33
CA LEU A 267 6.12 22.41 -21.50
C LEU A 267 7.32 23.29 -21.11
N GLY A 268 8.53 22.80 -21.35
CA GLY A 268 9.75 23.58 -21.15
C GLY A 268 10.18 23.75 -19.69
N LEU A 269 9.84 22.83 -18.79
CA LEU A 269 10.37 22.85 -17.41
C LEU A 269 11.91 22.93 -17.40
N PRO A 270 12.55 23.80 -16.60
CA PRO A 270 14.00 23.87 -16.52
C PRO A 270 14.60 22.52 -16.11
N ALA A 271 15.60 22.08 -16.86
CA ALA A 271 16.34 20.84 -16.61
C ALA A 271 17.59 21.09 -15.77
N CYS A 272 17.95 20.13 -14.92
CA CYS A 272 19.23 20.11 -14.24
C CYS A 272 20.34 19.88 -15.26
N ARG A 273 21.19 20.90 -15.48
CA ARG A 273 22.25 20.83 -16.51
C ARG A 273 23.19 19.64 -16.30
N LYS A 274 23.62 19.41 -15.05
CA LYS A 274 24.51 18.29 -14.71
C LYS A 274 23.92 16.92 -15.03
N CYS A 275 22.62 16.72 -14.83
CA CYS A 275 21.99 15.46 -15.21
C CYS A 275 21.82 15.36 -16.72
N LEU A 276 21.51 16.47 -17.39
CA LEU A 276 21.39 16.51 -18.84
C LEU A 276 22.72 16.19 -19.54
N ASP A 277 23.84 16.65 -18.98
CA ASP A 277 25.18 16.33 -19.48
C ASP A 277 25.48 14.82 -19.38
N GLU A 278 24.84 14.10 -18.44
CA GLU A 278 24.87 12.64 -18.29
C GLU A 278 23.73 11.95 -19.09
N GLY A 279 23.01 12.65 -19.97
CA GLY A 279 21.90 12.06 -20.73
C GLY A 279 20.61 11.82 -19.93
N ARG A 280 20.53 12.25 -18.67
CA ARG A 280 19.34 12.12 -17.80
C ARG A 280 18.50 13.39 -17.81
N ILE A 281 17.19 13.25 -17.98
CA ILE A 281 16.27 14.39 -18.05
C ILE A 281 15.60 14.60 -16.70
N VAL A 282 16.25 15.38 -15.83
CA VAL A 282 15.69 15.79 -14.53
C VAL A 282 15.17 17.23 -14.62
N ARG A 283 13.86 17.44 -14.47
CA ARG A 283 13.22 18.76 -14.59
C ARG A 283 12.48 19.19 -13.33
N TYR A 284 12.31 20.50 -13.16
CA TYR A 284 11.58 21.08 -12.03
C TYR A 284 10.67 22.22 -12.49
N CYS A 285 9.54 22.45 -11.81
CA CYS A 285 8.71 23.65 -12.03
C CYS A 285 9.47 24.93 -11.73
N ASP A 286 10.22 24.92 -10.63
CA ASP A 286 10.93 26.08 -10.12
C ASP A 286 12.10 25.67 -9.21
N ARG A 287 12.84 26.66 -8.71
CA ARG A 287 13.96 26.45 -7.80
C ARG A 287 13.53 25.92 -6.42
N LYS A 288 12.27 26.11 -6.01
CA LYS A 288 11.75 25.60 -4.73
C LYS A 288 11.59 24.08 -4.79
N CYS A 289 11.01 23.58 -5.88
CA CYS A 289 10.90 22.15 -6.18
C CYS A 289 12.29 21.50 -6.24
N GLN A 290 13.24 22.12 -6.96
CA GLN A 290 14.62 21.62 -7.01
C GLN A 290 15.27 21.55 -5.62
N ARG A 291 15.14 22.59 -4.79
CA ARG A 291 15.72 22.62 -3.44
C ARG A 291 15.10 21.56 -2.53
N SER A 292 13.80 21.35 -2.65
CA SER A 292 13.07 20.35 -1.85
C SER A 292 13.53 18.93 -2.21
N HIS A 293 13.69 18.64 -3.51
CA HIS A 293 14.21 17.36 -3.99
C HIS A 293 15.74 17.23 -3.88
N TRP A 294 16.48 18.30 -3.55
CA TRP A 294 17.95 18.30 -3.61
C TRP A 294 18.61 17.24 -2.72
N LEU A 295 18.01 16.89 -1.57
CA LEU A 295 18.57 15.89 -0.66
C LEU A 295 18.72 14.51 -1.30
N ILE A 296 17.76 14.13 -2.15
CA ILE A 296 17.76 12.88 -2.90
C ILE A 296 18.55 13.09 -4.19
N HIS A 297 18.22 14.13 -4.96
CA HIS A 297 18.81 14.41 -6.26
C HIS A 297 20.34 14.56 -6.22
N LYS A 298 20.92 15.17 -5.19
CA LYS A 298 22.38 15.35 -5.06
C LYS A 298 23.16 14.03 -5.04
N ARG A 299 22.50 12.91 -4.71
CA ARG A 299 23.12 11.58 -4.70
C ARG A 299 23.47 11.13 -6.12
N ILE A 300 22.63 11.49 -7.10
CA ILE A 300 22.73 11.11 -8.52
C ILE A 300 23.11 12.26 -9.47
N CYS A 301 23.13 13.51 -9.00
CA CYS A 301 23.34 14.69 -9.84
C CYS A 301 24.76 14.75 -10.43
N GLY A 302 24.87 14.65 -11.76
CA GLY A 302 26.15 14.75 -12.47
C GLY A 302 27.13 13.61 -12.18
N LYS A 303 26.62 12.44 -11.80
CA LYS A 303 27.39 11.20 -11.65
C LYS A 303 26.85 10.16 -12.61
N PRO A 304 27.68 9.27 -13.18
CA PRO A 304 27.15 8.12 -13.90
C PRO A 304 26.28 7.29 -12.96
N LEU A 305 25.11 6.86 -13.44
CA LEU A 305 24.21 5.99 -12.68
C LEU A 305 24.38 4.57 -13.22
N ASP A 306 25.18 3.76 -12.53
CA ASP A 306 25.29 2.33 -12.81
C ASP A 306 24.24 1.54 -12.01
N ALA A 307 24.06 0.27 -12.38
CA ALA A 307 23.03 -0.57 -11.79
C ALA A 307 23.27 -0.83 -10.29
N ALA A 308 24.52 -0.98 -9.86
CA ALA A 308 24.87 -1.14 -8.46
C ALA A 308 24.51 0.11 -7.63
N THR A 309 24.76 1.30 -8.18
CA THR A 309 24.40 2.57 -7.55
C THR A 309 22.88 2.74 -7.50
N ALA A 310 22.16 2.40 -8.56
CA ALA A 310 20.70 2.46 -8.57
C ALA A 310 20.09 1.52 -7.52
N LEU A 311 20.54 0.26 -7.46
CA LEU A 311 20.14 -0.72 -6.45
C LEU A 311 20.47 -0.25 -5.02
N SER A 312 21.63 0.37 -4.82
CA SER A 312 21.99 0.96 -3.52
C SER A 312 21.09 2.13 -3.12
N LEU A 313 20.51 2.87 -4.07
CA LEU A 313 19.64 4.00 -3.78
C LEU A 313 18.21 3.57 -3.43
N VAL A 314 17.71 2.53 -4.10
CA VAL A 314 16.39 1.95 -3.81
C VAL A 314 16.43 0.99 -2.62
N GLY A 315 17.62 0.53 -2.23
CA GLY A 315 17.80 -0.50 -1.22
C GLY A 315 17.64 -1.90 -1.82
N SER A 316 18.33 -2.88 -1.26
CA SER A 316 18.05 -4.27 -1.60
C SER A 316 16.66 -4.64 -1.07
N PRO A 317 15.86 -5.42 -1.83
CA PRO A 317 14.71 -6.08 -1.25
C PRO A 317 15.17 -6.81 0.03
N VAL A 318 14.42 -6.63 1.10
CA VAL A 318 14.74 -7.31 2.37
C VAL A 318 14.45 -8.79 2.15
N PRO A 319 15.46 -9.69 2.21
CA PRO A 319 15.25 -11.10 1.93
C PRO A 319 14.19 -11.68 2.86
N ARG A 320 13.23 -12.39 2.30
CA ARG A 320 12.15 -12.98 3.10
C ARG A 320 12.68 -14.04 4.05
N GLY A 321 12.13 -14.06 5.26
CA GLY A 321 12.52 -15.03 6.30
C GLY A 321 13.80 -14.68 7.06
N VAL A 322 14.58 -13.70 6.60
CA VAL A 322 15.59 -13.06 7.45
C VAL A 322 14.84 -12.14 8.40
N ARG A 323 14.36 -12.72 9.50
CA ARG A 323 13.99 -11.98 10.70
C ARG A 323 15.13 -10.98 10.92
N PRO A 324 14.89 -9.65 10.90
CA PRO A 324 15.93 -8.71 11.30
C PRO A 324 16.42 -9.23 12.63
N ALA A 325 17.69 -9.63 12.70
CA ALA A 325 18.25 -10.19 13.91
C ALA A 325 17.87 -9.19 15.01
N SER A 326 17.16 -9.67 16.04
CA SER A 326 16.57 -8.86 17.10
C SER A 326 17.59 -8.06 17.93
N ASP A 327 18.83 -8.01 17.46
CA ASP A 327 19.95 -7.20 17.91
C ASP A 327 20.04 -5.87 17.15
N GLU A 328 19.06 -5.50 16.33
CA GLU A 328 18.81 -4.09 16.02
C GLU A 328 18.64 -3.37 17.35
N VAL A 329 19.74 -2.74 17.78
CA VAL A 329 19.80 -1.73 18.82
C VAL A 329 18.50 -0.97 18.72
N GLU A 330 17.62 -1.11 19.72
CA GLU A 330 16.48 -0.22 19.91
C GLU A 330 17.11 1.17 20.01
N ILE A 331 17.30 1.83 18.88
CA ILE A 331 17.63 3.24 18.86
C ILE A 331 16.32 3.84 19.33
N GLU A 332 16.21 3.97 20.65
CA GLU A 332 15.23 4.79 21.34
C GLU A 332 15.49 6.23 20.89
N THR A 333 15.21 6.54 19.62
CA THR A 333 14.97 7.90 19.23
C THR A 333 13.77 8.32 20.06
N ALA A 334 13.98 9.28 20.96
CA ALA A 334 13.00 9.81 21.92
C ALA A 334 11.67 10.29 21.30
N SER A 335 11.52 10.22 19.97
CA SER A 335 10.33 10.52 19.19
C SER A 335 9.43 9.31 18.92
N ASN A 336 9.87 8.07 19.12
CA ASN A 336 9.02 6.88 18.90
C ASN A 336 8.32 6.48 20.20
N ALA A 337 7.22 7.16 20.52
CA ALA A 337 6.44 6.91 21.74
C ALA A 337 5.89 5.47 21.83
N PHE A 338 5.79 4.76 20.69
CA PHE A 338 5.17 3.44 20.58
C PHE A 338 6.12 2.37 20.04
N PRO A 339 6.10 1.14 20.60
CA PRO A 339 6.94 0.05 20.14
C PRO A 339 6.58 -0.37 18.70
N ALA A 340 7.55 -0.93 17.97
CA ALA A 340 7.29 -1.67 16.74
C ALA A 340 6.54 -2.97 17.05
N ALA A 341 5.66 -3.38 16.12
CA ALA A 341 5.03 -4.69 16.18
C ALA A 341 6.11 -5.77 16.00
N VAL A 342 6.01 -6.84 16.76
CA VAL A 342 6.84 -8.04 16.63
C VAL A 342 6.05 -9.07 15.85
N LEU A 343 6.63 -9.54 14.74
CA LEU A 343 6.03 -10.59 13.93
C LEU A 343 5.64 -11.83 14.77
N PRO A 344 4.49 -12.47 14.48
CA PRO A 344 3.63 -12.25 13.31
C PRO A 344 2.60 -11.11 13.48
N PHE A 345 2.60 -10.39 14.60
CA PHE A 345 1.66 -9.29 14.80
C PHE A 345 2.01 -8.10 13.88
N VAL A 346 0.99 -7.54 13.23
CA VAL A 346 1.07 -6.36 12.37
C VAL A 346 0.08 -5.32 12.87
N HIS A 347 0.47 -4.05 12.87
CA HIS A 347 -0.45 -2.96 13.23
C HIS A 347 -1.47 -2.76 12.12
N ARG A 348 -2.74 -3.07 12.41
CA ARG A 348 -3.85 -2.80 11.49
C ARG A 348 -4.05 -1.31 11.24
N PRO A 349 -4.62 -0.91 10.10
CA PRO A 349 -4.87 0.50 9.80
C PRO A 349 -5.66 1.24 10.89
N ALA A 350 -6.66 0.59 11.52
CA ALA A 350 -7.41 1.19 12.61
C ALA A 350 -6.52 1.50 13.86
N LEU A 351 -5.59 0.60 14.19
CA LEU A 351 -4.64 0.82 15.28
C LEU A 351 -3.63 1.92 14.95
N LEU A 352 -3.19 2.01 13.70
CA LEU A 352 -2.30 3.08 13.24
C LEU A 352 -2.96 4.46 13.38
N GLU A 353 -4.24 4.58 13.01
CA GLU A 353 -5.00 5.82 13.25
C GLU A 353 -5.10 6.14 14.74
N GLN A 354 -5.36 5.14 15.58
CA GLN A 354 -5.41 5.33 17.02
C GLN A 354 -4.09 5.86 17.59
N LEU A 355 -2.96 5.32 17.15
CA LEU A 355 -1.63 5.81 17.55
C LEU A 355 -1.42 7.27 17.16
N ARG A 356 -1.84 7.65 15.94
CA ARG A 356 -1.78 9.05 15.47
C ARG A 356 -2.60 9.98 16.37
N ARG A 357 -3.82 9.59 16.71
CA ARG A 357 -4.72 10.38 17.56
C ARG A 357 -4.19 10.54 18.99
N VAL A 358 -3.62 9.49 19.57
CA VAL A 358 -3.02 9.59 20.90
C VAL A 358 -1.76 10.47 20.88
N GLN A 359 -0.94 10.39 19.83
CA GLN A 359 0.25 11.23 19.69
C GLN A 359 -0.08 12.73 19.60
N ASP A 360 -1.17 13.07 18.91
CA ASP A 360 -1.61 14.46 18.68
C ASP A 360 -2.54 15.02 19.78
N SER A 361 -2.77 14.27 20.86
CA SER A 361 -3.73 14.65 21.90
C SER A 361 -3.17 14.51 23.32
N PRO A 362 -3.78 15.17 24.32
CA PRO A 362 -3.38 14.99 25.72
C PRO A 362 -3.98 13.72 26.35
N TYR A 363 -4.74 12.92 25.58
CA TYR A 363 -5.44 11.74 26.06
C TYR A 363 -4.52 10.52 26.04
N HIS A 364 -4.85 9.51 26.85
CA HIS A 364 -4.09 8.25 26.86
C HIS A 364 -4.62 7.27 25.81
N TYR A 365 -5.86 7.47 25.37
CA TYR A 365 -6.57 6.68 24.37
C TYR A 365 -7.68 7.55 23.76
N CYS A 366 -8.05 7.33 22.52
CA CYS A 366 -9.17 8.01 21.85
C CYS A 366 -10.20 6.99 21.36
N ILE A 367 -11.49 7.24 21.50
CA ILE A 367 -12.53 6.47 20.84
C ILE A 367 -12.82 7.14 19.50
N ILE A 368 -12.55 6.42 18.41
CA ILE A 368 -12.73 6.91 17.05
C ILE A 368 -14.18 6.63 16.66
N LEU A 369 -14.95 7.70 16.46
CA LEU A 369 -16.37 7.62 16.16
C LEU A 369 -16.63 7.90 14.67
N PRO A 370 -17.62 7.23 14.05
CA PRO A 370 -17.96 7.48 12.66
C PRO A 370 -18.40 8.93 12.46
N TRP A 371 -18.00 9.53 11.34
CA TRP A 371 -18.45 10.86 10.98
C TRP A 371 -20.00 10.92 10.91
N PRO A 372 -20.65 11.98 11.40
CA PRO A 372 -20.10 13.29 11.81
C PRO A 372 -19.76 13.41 13.30
N GLU A 373 -19.75 12.32 14.04
CA GLU A 373 -19.47 12.36 15.48
C GLU A 373 -18.01 12.74 15.73
N HIS A 374 -17.75 13.34 16.90
CA HIS A 374 -16.41 13.75 17.30
C HIS A 374 -15.73 12.67 18.13
N ASP A 375 -14.49 12.32 17.80
CA ASP A 375 -13.68 11.39 18.59
C ASP A 375 -13.71 11.73 20.10
N MET A 376 -13.79 10.72 20.95
CA MET A 376 -13.85 10.90 22.40
C MET A 376 -12.51 10.54 23.06
N GLY A 377 -11.84 11.53 23.65
CA GLY A 377 -10.61 11.30 24.41
C GLY A 377 -10.85 10.62 25.77
N ILE A 378 -10.02 9.65 26.13
CA ILE A 378 -10.03 8.95 27.42
C ILE A 378 -8.74 9.26 28.19
N THR A 379 -8.90 9.76 29.41
CA THR A 379 -7.80 9.92 30.36
C THR A 379 -7.85 8.81 31.40
N VAL A 380 -6.82 7.96 31.44
CA VAL A 380 -6.75 6.88 32.40
C VAL A 380 -6.39 7.43 33.80
N PRO A 381 -7.17 7.10 34.84
CA PRO A 381 -6.89 7.52 36.22
C PRO A 381 -5.49 7.08 36.67
N SER A 382 -4.84 7.88 37.50
CA SER A 382 -3.47 7.62 37.96
C SER A 382 -3.29 6.22 38.59
N ALA A 383 -4.31 5.71 39.28
CA ALA A 383 -4.30 4.38 39.89
C ALA A 383 -4.15 3.23 38.86
N PHE A 384 -4.61 3.42 37.63
CA PHE A 384 -4.53 2.43 36.55
C PHE A 384 -3.45 2.76 35.52
N ARG A 385 -2.83 3.94 35.57
CA ARG A 385 -1.97 4.44 34.50
C ARG A 385 -0.77 3.55 34.23
N VAL A 386 -0.07 3.10 35.26
CA VAL A 386 1.11 2.21 35.09
C VAL A 386 0.69 0.89 34.45
N LEU A 387 -0.42 0.30 34.93
CA LEU A 387 -0.95 -0.95 34.40
C LEU A 387 -1.39 -0.81 32.95
N PHE A 388 -2.16 0.24 32.64
CA PHE A 388 -2.60 0.56 31.28
C PHE A 388 -1.42 0.77 30.34
N THR A 389 -0.44 1.61 30.69
CA THR A 389 0.71 1.88 29.83
C THR A 389 1.53 0.63 29.59
N SER A 390 1.75 -0.20 30.62
CA SER A 390 2.47 -1.47 30.48
C SER A 390 1.71 -2.43 29.55
N ALA A 391 0.42 -2.66 29.80
CA ALA A 391 -0.40 -3.54 28.99
C ALA A 391 -0.54 -3.02 27.55
N TRP A 392 -0.78 -1.74 27.35
CA TRP A 392 -0.90 -1.18 26.02
C TRP A 392 0.39 -1.32 25.21
N ARG A 393 1.56 -1.08 25.82
CA ARG A 393 2.85 -1.33 25.13
C ARG A 393 3.03 -2.80 24.76
N GLN A 394 2.62 -3.74 25.62
CA GLN A 394 2.68 -5.18 25.30
C GLN A 394 1.71 -5.54 24.16
N ALA A 395 0.46 -5.05 24.22
CA ALA A 395 -0.52 -5.23 23.15
C ALA A 395 -0.03 -4.64 21.83
N LEU A 396 0.57 -3.44 21.83
CA LEU A 396 1.16 -2.82 20.64
C LEU A 396 2.38 -3.61 20.12
N LYS A 397 3.14 -4.26 20.99
CA LYS A 397 4.34 -5.00 20.58
C LYS A 397 3.99 -6.40 20.08
N HIS A 398 3.06 -7.09 20.73
CA HIS A 398 2.83 -8.52 20.52
C HIS A 398 1.42 -8.89 20.08
N GLY A 399 0.47 -7.95 20.10
CA GLY A 399 -0.95 -8.24 19.86
C GLY A 399 -1.53 -9.21 20.89
N ASP A 400 -0.93 -9.33 22.08
CA ASP A 400 -1.30 -10.39 23.02
C ASP A 400 -2.66 -10.12 23.67
N VAL A 401 -3.54 -11.13 23.62
CA VAL A 401 -4.93 -11.03 24.07
C VAL A 401 -5.04 -10.64 25.55
N GLY A 402 -4.12 -11.12 26.39
CA GLY A 402 -4.10 -10.80 27.83
C GLY A 402 -3.89 -9.31 28.10
N SER A 403 -2.97 -8.69 27.37
CA SER A 403 -2.73 -7.26 27.46
C SER A 403 -3.87 -6.44 26.86
N VAL A 404 -4.45 -6.86 25.74
CA VAL A 404 -5.65 -6.20 25.16
C VAL A 404 -6.82 -6.21 26.16
N ARG A 405 -7.05 -7.32 26.87
CA ARG A 405 -8.05 -7.41 27.95
C ARG A 405 -7.74 -6.48 29.12
N THR A 406 -6.48 -6.35 29.48
CA THR A 406 -6.04 -5.46 30.55
C THR A 406 -6.25 -4.00 30.14
N VAL A 407 -5.93 -3.65 28.89
CA VAL A 407 -6.25 -2.34 28.29
C VAL A 407 -7.75 -2.07 28.36
N PHE A 408 -8.58 -3.01 27.89
CA PHE A 408 -10.04 -2.91 27.98
C PHE A 408 -10.53 -2.68 29.40
N THR A 409 -10.03 -3.43 30.38
CA THR A 409 -10.44 -3.32 31.79
C THR A 409 -10.10 -1.94 32.37
N CYS A 410 -8.89 -1.44 32.08
CA CYS A 410 -8.47 -0.09 32.47
C CYS A 410 -9.34 1.01 31.83
N LEU A 411 -9.67 0.87 30.54
CA LEU A 411 -10.51 1.83 29.82
C LEU A 411 -11.96 1.77 30.29
N LYS A 412 -12.54 0.58 30.49
CA LYS A 412 -13.89 0.41 31.03
C LYS A 412 -14.05 1.03 32.42
N ALA A 413 -13.01 0.97 33.26
CA ALA A 413 -13.03 1.55 34.60
C ALA A 413 -13.18 3.08 34.62
N THR A 414 -12.89 3.78 33.52
CA THR A 414 -13.07 5.24 33.43
C THR A 414 -14.54 5.64 33.30
N LYS A 415 -15.42 4.73 32.85
CA LYS A 415 -16.83 4.97 32.54
C LYS A 415 -17.07 6.14 31.57
N THR A 416 -16.09 6.46 30.71
CA THR A 416 -16.18 7.57 29.76
C THR A 416 -16.87 7.20 28.45
N CYS A 417 -16.92 5.92 28.09
CA CYS A 417 -17.52 5.45 26.84
C CYS A 417 -18.39 4.21 27.08
N ASP A 418 -19.25 3.92 26.11
CA ASP A 418 -20.03 2.70 26.06
C ASP A 418 -19.13 1.46 25.92
N GLU A 419 -19.55 0.35 26.54
CA GLU A 419 -18.76 -0.88 26.56
C GLU A 419 -18.72 -1.57 25.20
N GLU A 420 -19.84 -1.60 24.47
CA GLU A 420 -19.92 -2.23 23.15
C GLU A 420 -19.07 -1.45 22.14
N LEU A 421 -19.12 -0.12 22.22
CA LEU A 421 -18.31 0.75 21.39
C LEU A 421 -16.80 0.52 21.61
N LEU A 422 -16.37 0.45 22.88
CA LEU A 422 -14.99 0.15 23.22
C LEU A 422 -14.57 -1.24 22.72
N ARG A 423 -15.48 -2.23 22.80
CA ARG A 423 -15.20 -3.57 22.29
C ARG A 423 -15.01 -3.60 20.79
N ALA A 424 -15.93 -2.95 20.07
CA ALA A 424 -15.87 -2.84 18.63
C ALA A 424 -14.58 -2.16 18.17
N GLN A 425 -14.15 -1.09 18.86
CA GLN A 425 -12.89 -0.43 18.51
C GLN A 425 -11.66 -1.30 18.76
N LEU A 426 -11.54 -1.95 19.93
CA LEU A 426 -10.41 -2.85 20.18
C LEU A 426 -10.38 -4.04 19.22
N LYS A 427 -11.56 -4.53 18.78
CA LYS A 427 -11.66 -5.54 17.73
C LYS A 427 -11.09 -5.04 16.39
N ARG A 428 -11.40 -3.80 15.98
CA ARG A 428 -10.79 -3.20 14.78
C ARG A 428 -9.28 -3.02 14.89
N GLU A 429 -8.80 -2.63 16.07
CA GLU A 429 -7.39 -2.34 16.32
C GLU A 429 -6.50 -3.60 16.36
N PHE A 430 -6.98 -4.65 17.03
CA PHE A 430 -6.18 -5.85 17.33
C PHE A 430 -6.66 -7.13 16.64
N GLY A 431 -7.75 -7.06 15.86
CA GLY A 431 -8.36 -8.23 15.23
C GLY A 431 -9.33 -8.98 16.15
N GLU A 432 -9.74 -10.18 15.71
CA GLU A 432 -10.88 -10.88 16.30
C GLU A 432 -10.63 -11.53 17.68
N ASP A 433 -11.71 -11.56 18.46
CA ASP A 433 -11.97 -12.44 19.61
C ASP A 433 -11.04 -12.34 20.82
N TRP A 434 -10.43 -11.17 21.06
CA TRP A 434 -9.73 -10.93 22.31
C TRP A 434 -10.64 -11.08 23.54
N ASP A 435 -11.95 -10.94 23.39
CA ASP A 435 -12.94 -11.15 24.45
C ASP A 435 -13.34 -12.62 24.65
N ASN A 436 -13.25 -13.47 23.63
CA ASN A 436 -13.70 -14.88 23.69
C ASN A 436 -12.69 -15.89 24.24
N VAL A 437 -11.41 -15.54 24.42
CA VAL A 437 -10.33 -16.41 25.00
C VAL A 437 -10.52 -16.68 26.52
N GLY A 438 -11.75 -16.60 27.04
CA GLY A 438 -12.06 -16.58 28.48
C GLY A 438 -12.71 -17.84 29.03
N SER A 439 -13.04 -18.85 28.22
CA SER A 439 -13.91 -19.95 28.67
C SER A 439 -13.33 -21.38 28.63
N ALA A 440 -12.28 -21.72 27.87
CA ALA A 440 -11.63 -23.03 27.97
C ALA A 440 -10.32 -23.09 27.17
N ASP A 441 -9.38 -23.89 27.67
CA ASP A 441 -8.18 -24.45 27.01
C ASP A 441 -8.22 -24.39 25.46
N ARG A 442 -7.64 -23.35 24.86
CA ARG A 442 -7.26 -23.39 23.46
C ARG A 442 -5.76 -23.55 23.33
N ASP A 443 -5.40 -24.58 22.57
CA ASP A 443 -4.04 -24.88 22.15
C ASP A 443 -3.43 -23.64 21.46
N PRO A 444 -2.24 -23.16 21.87
CA PRO A 444 -1.51 -22.06 21.22
C PRO A 444 -1.39 -22.17 19.70
N GLU A 445 -1.53 -23.37 19.12
CA GLU A 445 -1.53 -23.57 17.67
C GLU A 445 -2.78 -23.06 16.94
N THR A 446 -3.85 -22.72 17.66
CA THR A 446 -5.13 -22.27 17.05
C THR A 446 -5.28 -20.77 16.87
N MET A 447 -4.27 -19.96 17.24
CA MET A 447 -4.26 -18.56 16.81
C MET A 447 -4.23 -18.53 15.28
N PRO A 448 -5.09 -17.75 14.61
CA PRO A 448 -5.03 -17.61 13.17
C PRO A 448 -3.66 -17.00 12.84
N ARG A 449 -2.73 -17.87 12.44
CA ARG A 449 -1.59 -17.45 11.64
C ARG A 449 -2.21 -16.73 10.45
N VAL A 450 -1.61 -15.63 10.00
CA VAL A 450 -1.74 -15.21 8.60
C VAL A 450 -1.43 -16.48 7.83
N ARG A 451 -2.48 -17.16 7.36
CA ARG A 451 -2.28 -18.42 6.64
C ARG A 451 -1.52 -17.95 5.41
N PRO A 452 -0.31 -18.44 5.13
CA PRO A 452 0.18 -18.32 3.77
C PRO A 452 -0.95 -18.92 2.93
N VAL A 453 -1.63 -18.07 2.15
CA VAL A 453 -2.68 -18.53 1.26
C VAL A 453 -1.94 -19.52 0.37
N PRO A 454 -2.21 -20.84 0.48
CA PRO A 454 -1.54 -21.79 -0.38
C PRO A 454 -2.05 -21.45 -1.77
N MET A 455 -1.20 -20.81 -2.56
CA MET A 455 -1.49 -20.62 -3.96
C MET A 455 -1.20 -21.95 -4.65
N GLU A 456 -2.13 -22.90 -4.50
CA GLU A 456 -2.21 -24.05 -5.40
C GLU A 456 -2.68 -23.49 -6.75
N PHE A 457 -1.72 -23.04 -7.57
CA PHE A 457 -1.93 -22.72 -8.98
C PHE A 457 -1.77 -23.95 -9.86
#